data_AF-A0A830BKI5-F1
#
_entry.id   AF-A0A830BKI5-F1
#
_cell.length_a   1.000
_cell.length_b   1.000
_cell.length_c   1.000
_cell.angle_alpha   90.00
_cell.angle_beta   90.00
_cell.angle_gamma   90.00
#
_symmetry.space_group_name_H-M   'P 1'
#
loop_
_entity.id
_entity.type
_entity.pdbx_description
1 polymer ?
#
loop_
_entity_poly.entity_id
_entity_poly.type
_entity_poly.pdbx_seq_one_letter_code
_entity_poly.pdbx_strand_id
1 'polypeptide(L)'
;LLQSPKIKCLLKRFQVKFKRRRAGKTDYRARIRLINQDKNKYNTPKYRFVVRQGVLDGGLEIPHSEKRFAGFSKDSKQLDAEGHRKYIYGGHVASNMTGFMEDEPEKYQSLFSLYLKKGLESENLEALYKKVHAATRADPTPKKSEKQLLGFNRYRRAAENKNFLNKKKLNRIQLKTVHFKFTIN
;
A
#
# COMPACT_ATOMS: atom_id res chain seq x y z
N LEU A 1 31.02 20.09 -9.15
CA LEU A 1 29.71 20.46 -8.56
C LEU A 1 29.67 20.40 -7.02
N LEU A 2 30.11 19.32 -6.35
CA LEU A 2 30.10 19.22 -4.87
C LEU A 2 31.11 20.11 -4.11
N GLN A 3 32.02 20.79 -4.81
CA GLN A 3 33.03 21.67 -4.22
C GLN A 3 32.56 23.13 -4.09
N SER A 4 31.33 23.46 -4.50
CA SER A 4 30.81 24.82 -4.35
C SER A 4 30.64 25.18 -2.86
N PRO A 5 31.20 26.31 -2.40
CA PRO A 5 31.07 26.74 -1.00
C PRO A 5 29.61 26.90 -0.56
N LYS A 6 28.71 27.27 -1.49
CA LYS A 6 27.26 27.39 -1.28
C LYS A 6 26.58 26.05 -0.99
N ILE A 7 27.04 24.95 -1.61
CA ILE A 7 26.50 23.60 -1.36
C ILE A 7 27.05 23.04 -0.05
N LYS A 8 28.31 23.34 0.28
CA LYS A 8 28.96 22.90 1.53
C LYS A 8 28.31 23.53 2.77
N CYS A 9 27.93 24.81 2.73
CA CYS A 9 27.24 25.45 3.84
C CYS A 9 25.80 24.94 4.01
N LEU A 10 25.08 24.67 2.91
CA LEU A 10 23.75 24.08 2.92
C LEU A 10 23.75 22.68 3.55
N LEU A 11 24.68 21.81 3.16
CA LEU A 11 24.77 20.44 3.67
C LEU A 11 25.09 20.38 5.17
N LYS A 12 25.94 21.28 5.69
CA LYS A 12 26.28 21.35 7.11
C LYS A 12 25.07 21.71 8.00
N ARG A 13 24.13 22.51 7.49
CA ARG A 13 22.93 22.95 8.22
C ARG A 13 21.70 22.08 7.94
N PHE A 14 21.80 21.11 7.03
CA PHE A 14 20.66 20.29 6.64
C PHE A 14 20.26 19.31 7.74
N GLN A 15 19.15 19.60 8.42
CA GLN A 15 18.60 18.69 9.43
C GLN A 15 17.79 17.57 8.75
N VAL A 16 18.33 16.37 8.80
CA VAL A 16 17.72 15.18 8.21
C VAL A 16 16.42 14.83 8.94
N LYS A 17 15.29 14.87 8.24
CA LYS A 17 14.01 14.39 8.78
C LYS A 17 14.07 12.88 9.09
N PHE A 18 13.25 12.44 10.04
CA PHE A 18 13.18 11.02 10.44
C PHE A 18 13.07 10.07 9.23
N LYS A 19 13.73 8.91 9.32
CA LYS A 19 13.84 7.91 8.22
C LYS A 19 12.50 7.61 7.54
N ARG A 20 11.44 7.37 8.34
CA ARG A 20 10.10 7.05 7.80
C ARG A 20 9.44 8.22 7.06
N ARG A 21 9.71 9.47 7.45
CA ARG A 21 9.21 10.67 6.75
C ARG A 21 9.90 10.88 5.40
N ARG A 22 11.21 10.60 5.35
CA ARG A 22 11.99 10.63 4.10
C ARG A 22 11.55 9.54 3.13
N ALA A 23 11.20 8.36 3.63
CA ALA A 23 10.65 7.28 2.83
C ALA A 23 9.15 7.46 2.48
N GLY A 24 8.50 8.57 2.88
CA GLY A 24 7.08 8.82 2.62
C GLY A 24 6.10 7.89 3.35
N LYS A 25 6.56 7.06 4.30
CA LYS A 25 5.76 6.00 4.94
C LYS A 25 4.93 6.46 6.13
N THR A 26 5.21 7.65 6.67
CA THR A 26 4.57 8.09 7.92
C THR A 26 4.43 9.59 7.95
N ASP A 27 3.18 10.04 8.13
CA ASP A 27 2.88 11.37 8.59
C ASP A 27 2.88 11.40 10.13
N TYR A 28 3.88 12.09 10.69
CA TYR A 28 4.02 12.21 12.14
C TYR A 28 2.93 13.08 12.77
N ARG A 29 2.38 14.08 12.06
CA ARG A 29 1.32 14.94 12.60
C ARG A 29 0.03 14.15 12.80
N ALA A 30 -0.34 13.33 11.83
CA ALA A 30 -1.50 12.43 11.94
C ALA A 30 -1.27 11.33 12.99
N ARG A 31 -0.07 10.71 13.01
CA ARG A 31 0.26 9.65 13.96
C ARG A 31 0.16 10.09 15.43
N ILE A 32 0.63 11.29 15.76
CA ILE A 32 0.57 11.81 17.14
C ILE A 32 -0.88 11.93 17.61
N ARG A 33 -1.78 12.46 16.77
CA ARG A 33 -3.22 12.58 17.08
C ARG A 33 -3.92 11.23 17.25
N LEU A 34 -3.42 10.17 16.60
CA LEU A 34 -3.99 8.82 16.71
C LEU A 34 -3.54 8.09 17.99
N ILE A 35 -2.28 8.30 18.40
CA ILE A 35 -1.71 7.62 19.56
C ILE A 35 -2.12 8.31 20.85
N ASN A 36 -1.97 9.63 20.90
CA ASN A 36 -2.23 10.41 22.09
C ASN A 36 -3.71 10.30 22.47
N GLN A 37 -3.95 10.02 23.75
CA GLN A 37 -5.27 10.04 24.37
C GLN A 37 -5.17 11.01 25.54
N ASP A 38 -6.17 11.87 25.70
CA ASP A 38 -6.22 12.78 26.84
C ASP A 38 -6.39 11.95 28.11
N LYS A 39 -5.59 12.26 29.14
CA LYS A 39 -5.56 11.51 30.40
C LYS A 39 -6.93 11.43 31.09
N ASN A 40 -7.78 12.42 30.85
CA ASN A 40 -9.09 12.56 31.50
C ASN A 40 -10.22 11.93 30.67
N LYS A 41 -9.93 11.41 29.47
CA LYS A 41 -10.92 10.89 28.52
C LYS A 41 -10.70 9.40 28.28
N TYR A 42 -11.29 8.60 29.15
CA TYR A 42 -11.33 7.15 29.02
C TYR A 42 -12.45 6.75 28.06
N ASN A 43 -12.24 5.68 27.28
CA ASN A 43 -13.21 5.12 26.34
C ASN A 43 -13.70 6.00 25.16
N THR A 44 -12.99 7.09 24.79
CA THR A 44 -13.37 7.79 23.56
C THR A 44 -13.06 6.98 22.32
N PRO A 45 -14.03 6.83 21.41
CA PRO A 45 -13.81 6.06 20.23
C PRO A 45 -12.84 6.83 19.31
N LYS A 46 -11.74 6.18 18.90
CA LYS A 46 -10.70 6.77 18.03
C LYS A 46 -11.07 6.58 16.56
N TYR A 47 -11.16 7.67 15.80
CA TYR A 47 -11.38 7.64 14.34
C TYR A 47 -10.14 7.09 13.62
N ARG A 48 -10.07 5.77 13.47
CA ARG A 48 -9.06 5.09 12.66
C ARG A 48 -9.57 4.94 11.23
N PHE A 49 -8.69 5.14 10.25
CA PHE A 49 -8.96 4.76 8.86
C PHE A 49 -8.87 3.23 8.76
N VAL A 50 -9.96 2.56 9.10
CA VAL A 50 -10.15 1.10 8.97
C VAL A 50 -11.15 0.88 7.84
N VAL A 51 -11.18 -0.33 7.27
CA VAL A 51 -12.32 -0.81 6.49
C VAL A 51 -13.54 -0.78 7.42
N ARG A 52 -14.30 0.33 7.37
CA ARG A 52 -15.29 0.64 8.41
C ARG A 52 -16.44 -0.36 8.40
N GLN A 53 -17.05 -0.59 7.23
CA GLN A 53 -18.27 -1.38 7.15
C GLN A 53 -18.06 -2.85 7.54
N GLY A 54 -17.10 -3.53 6.93
CA GLY A 54 -16.85 -4.95 7.24
C GLY A 54 -16.39 -5.20 8.69
N VAL A 55 -15.86 -4.19 9.38
CA VAL A 55 -15.48 -4.32 10.80
C VAL A 55 -16.66 -4.03 11.73
N LEU A 56 -17.51 -3.06 11.37
CA LEU A 56 -18.79 -2.84 12.05
C LEU A 56 -19.71 -4.06 11.92
N ASP A 57 -19.83 -4.62 10.72
CA ASP A 57 -20.61 -5.84 10.45
C ASP A 57 -20.02 -7.08 11.16
N GLY A 58 -18.73 -7.03 11.51
CA GLY A 58 -18.05 -8.04 12.33
C GLY A 58 -18.24 -7.85 13.84
N GLY A 59 -19.02 -6.86 14.28
CA GLY A 59 -19.35 -6.60 15.68
C GLY A 59 -18.37 -5.70 16.44
N LEU A 60 -17.40 -5.07 15.75
CA LEU A 60 -16.47 -4.13 16.38
C LEU A 60 -17.01 -2.69 16.29
N GLU A 61 -17.10 -2.02 17.43
CA GLU A 61 -17.53 -0.63 17.49
C GLU A 61 -16.42 0.31 16.97
N ILE A 62 -16.69 0.99 15.85
CA ILE A 62 -15.82 2.00 15.27
C ILE A 62 -16.59 3.31 15.14
N PRO A 63 -16.06 4.43 15.64
CA PRO A 63 -16.67 5.72 15.44
C PRO A 63 -16.54 6.13 13.97
N HIS A 64 -17.66 6.42 13.34
CA HIS A 64 -17.66 6.79 11.92
C HIS A 64 -18.79 7.76 11.60
N SER A 65 -18.73 8.29 10.38
CA SER A 65 -19.77 9.13 9.80
C SER A 65 -20.09 8.58 8.42
N GLU A 66 -21.37 8.57 8.07
CA GLU A 66 -21.90 7.99 6.83
C GLU A 66 -21.51 8.78 5.57
N LYS A 67 -21.04 10.02 5.75
CA LYS A 67 -20.66 10.97 4.68
C LYS A 67 -19.61 10.47 3.69
N ARG A 68 -18.89 9.39 4.02
CA ARG A 68 -17.79 8.83 3.21
C ARG A 68 -18.12 7.45 2.64
N PHE A 69 -19.34 6.96 2.85
CA PHE A 69 -19.80 5.70 2.27
C PHE A 69 -20.27 5.90 0.83
N ALA A 70 -20.14 4.85 0.02
CA ALA A 70 -20.67 4.81 -1.34
C ALA A 70 -22.20 4.86 -1.28
N GLY A 71 -22.85 5.68 -2.11
CA GLY A 71 -24.28 5.95 -2.05
C GLY A 71 -24.67 7.13 -1.16
N PHE A 72 -23.71 7.84 -0.53
CA PHE A 72 -23.99 9.07 0.20
C PHE A 72 -24.17 10.25 -0.76
N SER A 73 -25.36 10.87 -0.75
CA SER A 73 -25.60 12.12 -1.47
C SER A 73 -25.32 13.32 -0.57
N LYS A 74 -24.52 14.26 -1.08
CA LYS A 74 -24.15 15.49 -0.34
C LYS A 74 -25.35 16.41 -0.14
N ASP A 75 -26.30 16.38 -1.06
CA ASP A 75 -27.43 17.31 -1.11
C ASP A 75 -28.55 16.85 -0.18
N SER A 76 -28.94 15.57 -0.25
CA SER A 76 -29.94 15.00 0.67
C SER A 76 -29.37 14.67 2.05
N LYS A 77 -28.03 14.63 2.19
CA LYS A 77 -27.32 14.19 3.41
C LYS A 77 -27.77 12.81 3.92
N GLN A 78 -28.32 11.99 3.02
CA GLN A 78 -28.81 10.65 3.30
C GLN A 78 -27.94 9.63 2.56
N LEU A 79 -27.81 8.46 3.19
CA LEU A 79 -27.13 7.31 2.61
C LEU A 79 -28.18 6.41 1.95
N ASP A 80 -28.03 6.17 0.65
CA ASP A 80 -28.76 5.10 -0.03
C ASP A 80 -28.16 3.74 0.37
N ALA A 81 -28.89 2.99 1.20
CA ALA A 81 -28.49 1.69 1.68
C ALA A 81 -28.43 0.63 0.57
N GLU A 82 -29.28 0.74 -0.45
CA GLU A 82 -29.32 -0.21 -1.55
C GLU A 82 -28.12 -0.02 -2.47
N GLY A 83 -27.85 1.24 -2.86
CA GLY A 83 -26.62 1.61 -3.54
C GLY A 83 -25.39 1.17 -2.76
N HIS A 84 -25.35 1.41 -1.44
CA HIS A 84 -24.23 0.98 -0.61
C HIS A 84 -24.04 -0.56 -0.63
N ARG A 85 -25.12 -1.32 -0.50
CA ARG A 85 -25.12 -2.79 -0.55
C ARG A 85 -24.62 -3.31 -1.90
N LYS A 86 -25.02 -2.68 -3.02
CA LYS A 86 -24.52 -3.01 -4.36
C LYS A 86 -22.99 -2.88 -4.45
N TYR A 87 -22.40 -1.88 -3.81
CA TYR A 87 -20.94 -1.73 -3.77
C TYR A 87 -20.23 -2.81 -2.94
N ILE A 88 -20.84 -3.27 -1.84
CA ILE A 88 -20.27 -4.33 -0.98
C ILE A 88 -20.13 -5.63 -1.76
N TYR A 89 -21.16 -6.02 -2.53
CA TYR A 89 -21.18 -7.26 -3.30
C TYR A 89 -20.61 -7.11 -4.73
N GLY A 90 -19.92 -6.01 -5.03
CA GLY A 90 -19.25 -5.84 -6.32
C GLY A 90 -20.18 -5.56 -7.51
N GLY A 91 -21.42 -5.14 -7.27
CA GLY A 91 -22.40 -4.89 -8.35
C GLY A 91 -22.00 -3.79 -9.33
N HIS A 92 -21.13 -2.85 -8.95
CA HIS A 92 -20.53 -1.87 -9.87
C HIS A 92 -19.55 -2.53 -10.86
N VAL A 93 -18.80 -3.54 -10.42
CA VAL A 93 -17.93 -4.34 -11.29
C VAL A 93 -18.77 -5.17 -12.24
N ALA A 94 -19.83 -5.81 -11.73
CA ALA A 94 -20.77 -6.57 -12.55
C ALA A 94 -21.43 -5.69 -13.63
N SER A 95 -21.92 -4.50 -13.26
CA SER A 95 -22.49 -3.53 -14.22
C SER A 95 -21.46 -3.04 -15.25
N ASN A 96 -20.20 -2.87 -14.87
CA ASN A 96 -19.15 -2.54 -15.83
C ASN A 96 -18.82 -3.71 -16.75
N MET A 97 -18.81 -4.95 -16.25
CA MET A 97 -18.58 -6.15 -17.06
C MET A 97 -19.64 -6.30 -18.13
N THR A 98 -20.92 -6.14 -17.77
CA THR A 98 -22.02 -6.20 -18.75
C THR A 98 -21.90 -5.09 -19.80
N GLY A 99 -21.64 -3.84 -19.38
CA GLY A 99 -21.46 -2.73 -20.32
C GLY A 99 -20.29 -2.95 -21.29
N PHE A 100 -19.13 -3.43 -20.82
CA PHE A 100 -18.00 -3.70 -21.70
C PHE A 100 -18.20 -4.91 -22.62
N MET A 101 -19.06 -5.87 -22.27
CA MET A 101 -19.41 -6.97 -23.18
C MET A 101 -20.26 -6.49 -24.36
N GLU A 102 -21.12 -5.49 -24.13
CA GLU A 102 -21.99 -4.91 -25.15
C GLU A 102 -21.25 -3.89 -26.02
N ASP A 103 -20.52 -2.96 -25.39
CA ASP A 103 -19.89 -1.84 -26.10
C ASP A 103 -18.55 -2.21 -26.77
N GLU A 104 -17.66 -2.90 -26.04
CA GLU A 104 -16.25 -3.07 -26.43
C GLU A 104 -15.62 -4.40 -25.96
N PRO A 105 -15.80 -5.50 -26.73
CA PRO A 105 -15.36 -6.83 -26.32
C PRO A 105 -13.83 -6.95 -26.17
N GLU A 106 -13.04 -6.15 -26.88
CA GLU A 106 -11.58 -6.13 -26.75
C GLU A 106 -11.11 -5.60 -25.39
N LYS A 107 -11.74 -4.52 -24.90
CA LYS A 107 -11.49 -4.00 -23.56
C LYS A 107 -11.93 -4.99 -22.50
N TYR A 108 -13.05 -5.68 -22.72
CA TYR A 108 -13.50 -6.73 -21.81
C TYR A 108 -12.47 -7.85 -21.66
N GLN A 109 -11.95 -8.38 -22.76
CA GLN A 109 -10.94 -9.45 -22.73
C GLN A 109 -9.64 -9.02 -22.05
N SER A 110 -9.17 -7.79 -22.28
CA SER A 110 -7.93 -7.30 -21.65
C SER A 110 -8.09 -7.05 -20.14
N LEU A 111 -9.16 -6.35 -19.73
CA LEU A 111 -9.42 -6.01 -18.33
C LEU A 111 -9.81 -7.24 -17.50
N PHE A 112 -10.62 -8.14 -18.06
CA PHE A 112 -11.19 -9.29 -17.34
C PHE A 112 -10.53 -10.64 -17.70
N SER A 113 -9.36 -10.63 -18.32
CA SER A 113 -8.60 -11.85 -18.66
C SER A 113 -8.43 -12.84 -17.50
N LEU A 114 -8.21 -12.34 -16.28
CA LEU A 114 -8.08 -13.18 -15.07
C LEU A 114 -9.42 -13.76 -14.60
N TYR A 115 -10.53 -13.08 -14.87
CA TYR A 115 -11.87 -13.56 -14.53
C TYR A 115 -12.27 -14.69 -15.46
N LEU A 116 -12.03 -14.52 -16.76
CA LEU A 116 -12.23 -15.56 -17.78
C LEU A 116 -11.43 -16.83 -17.46
N LYS A 117 -10.14 -16.68 -17.10
CA LYS A 117 -9.29 -17.82 -16.66
C LYS A 117 -9.82 -18.56 -15.43
N LYS A 118 -10.60 -17.89 -14.59
CA LYS A 118 -11.18 -18.46 -13.37
C LYS A 118 -12.66 -18.85 -13.53
N GLY A 119 -13.25 -18.64 -14.72
CA GLY A 119 -14.67 -18.90 -14.96
C GLY A 119 -15.60 -18.00 -14.15
N LEU A 120 -15.22 -16.74 -13.92
CA LEU A 120 -16.02 -15.77 -13.17
C LEU A 120 -16.72 -14.79 -14.11
N GLU A 121 -18.05 -14.83 -14.11
CA GLU A 121 -18.92 -13.94 -14.88
C GLU A 121 -19.62 -12.92 -13.99
N SER A 122 -20.24 -11.90 -14.59
CA SER A 122 -20.88 -10.78 -13.89
C SER A 122 -21.91 -11.23 -12.86
N GLU A 123 -22.77 -12.19 -13.21
CA GLU A 123 -23.84 -12.72 -12.34
C GLU A 123 -23.29 -13.50 -11.15
N ASN A 124 -22.17 -14.19 -11.34
CA ASN A 124 -21.56 -15.05 -10.33
C ASN A 124 -20.79 -14.28 -9.25
N LEU A 125 -20.53 -12.98 -9.45
CA LEU A 125 -19.76 -12.16 -8.50
C LEU A 125 -20.46 -12.00 -7.15
N GLU A 126 -21.75 -11.68 -7.14
CA GLU A 126 -22.49 -11.50 -5.87
C GLU A 126 -22.52 -12.80 -5.06
N ALA A 127 -22.78 -13.92 -5.74
CA ALA A 127 -22.77 -15.25 -5.11
C ALA A 127 -21.39 -15.60 -4.54
N LEU A 128 -20.31 -15.27 -5.25
CA LEU A 128 -18.94 -15.48 -4.78
C LEU A 128 -18.67 -14.69 -3.49
N TYR A 129 -19.01 -13.41 -3.44
CA TYR A 129 -18.79 -12.60 -2.22
C TYR A 129 -19.60 -13.11 -1.03
N LYS A 130 -20.86 -13.52 -1.24
CA LYS A 130 -21.67 -14.16 -0.18
C LYS A 130 -21.01 -15.42 0.36
N LYS A 131 -20.48 -16.29 -0.52
CA LYS A 131 -19.71 -17.49 -0.13
C LYS A 131 -18.46 -17.12 0.67
N VAL A 132 -17.70 -16.11 0.25
CA VAL A 132 -16.50 -15.64 0.95
C VAL A 132 -16.84 -15.12 2.36
N HIS A 133 -17.93 -14.34 2.49
CA HIS A 133 -18.37 -13.86 3.79
C HIS A 133 -18.80 -15.00 4.73
N ALA A 134 -19.53 -16.00 4.22
CA ALA A 134 -19.89 -17.18 5.00
C ALA A 134 -18.64 -17.96 5.47
N ALA A 135 -17.68 -18.21 4.56
CA ALA A 135 -16.44 -18.91 4.89
C ALA A 135 -15.59 -18.15 5.92
N THR A 136 -15.50 -16.83 5.82
CA THR A 136 -14.73 -15.99 6.77
C THR A 136 -15.37 -15.97 8.16
N ARG A 137 -16.71 -16.00 8.22
CA ARG A 137 -17.43 -16.07 9.50
C ARG A 137 -17.30 -17.45 10.15
N ALA A 138 -17.24 -18.52 9.36
CA ALA A 138 -17.02 -19.88 9.86
C ALA A 138 -15.60 -20.05 10.43
N ASP A 139 -14.56 -19.68 9.66
CA ASP A 139 -13.16 -19.88 10.03
C ASP A 139 -12.35 -18.57 9.98
N PRO A 140 -12.37 -17.74 11.04
CA PRO A 140 -11.66 -16.47 11.07
C PRO A 140 -10.14 -16.61 11.28
N THR A 141 -9.62 -17.83 11.39
CA THR A 141 -8.21 -18.07 11.71
C THR A 141 -7.29 -17.86 10.50
N PRO A 142 -6.16 -17.13 10.65
CA PRO A 142 -5.22 -16.94 9.56
C PRO A 142 -4.46 -18.24 9.28
N LYS A 143 -4.65 -18.82 8.08
CA LYS A 143 -3.85 -19.95 7.61
C LYS A 143 -2.40 -19.50 7.38
N LYS A 144 -1.45 -20.03 8.16
CA LYS A 144 -0.02 -19.75 7.97
C LYS A 144 0.44 -20.48 6.71
N SER A 145 1.05 -19.76 5.77
CA SER A 145 1.69 -20.42 4.63
C SER A 145 2.99 -21.10 5.06
N GLU A 146 3.18 -22.34 4.62
CA GLU A 146 4.45 -23.03 4.72
C GLU A 146 5.43 -22.36 3.75
N LYS A 147 6.17 -21.38 4.25
CA LYS A 147 7.26 -20.79 3.47
C LYS A 147 8.35 -21.83 3.35
N GLN A 148 8.56 -22.33 2.14
CA GLN A 148 9.81 -22.98 1.79
C GLN A 148 10.95 -22.02 2.16
N LEU A 149 11.87 -22.47 3.00
CA LEU A 149 13.08 -21.73 3.32
C LEU A 149 13.93 -21.65 2.06
N LEU A 150 13.70 -20.64 1.23
CA LEU A 150 14.59 -20.30 0.13
C LEU A 150 15.96 -19.99 0.76
N GLY A 151 16.95 -20.84 0.45
CA GLY A 151 18.28 -20.76 1.01
C GLY A 151 18.85 -19.34 0.97
N PHE A 152 19.52 -18.94 2.04
CA PHE A 152 20.09 -17.59 2.22
C PHE A 152 20.73 -17.08 0.92
N ASN A 153 20.11 -16.09 0.27
CA ASN A 153 20.57 -15.55 -1.01
C ASN A 153 22.01 -15.04 -0.91
N ARG A 154 22.98 -15.84 -1.38
CA ARG A 154 24.43 -15.55 -1.36
C ARG A 154 24.74 -14.21 -2.04
N TYR A 155 23.96 -13.86 -3.07
CA TYR A 155 24.10 -12.63 -3.85
C TYR A 155 23.88 -11.34 -3.06
N ARG A 156 23.16 -11.36 -1.92
CA ARG A 156 22.92 -10.14 -1.11
C ARG A 156 24.12 -9.74 -0.25
N ARG A 157 24.90 -10.70 0.25
CA ARG A 157 26.04 -10.45 1.15
C ARG A 157 27.19 -9.71 0.45
N ALA A 158 27.42 -9.97 -0.83
CA ALA A 158 28.50 -9.34 -1.58
C ALA A 158 28.34 -7.81 -1.69
N ALA A 159 27.10 -7.32 -1.79
CA ALA A 159 26.79 -5.89 -1.84
C ALA A 159 26.88 -5.20 -0.47
N GLU A 160 26.63 -5.93 0.62
CA GLU A 160 26.61 -5.40 1.99
C GLU A 160 28.01 -5.33 2.63
N ASN A 161 29.01 -6.01 2.04
CA ASN A 161 30.35 -6.12 2.61
C ASN A 161 31.17 -4.81 2.42
N LYS A 162 30.97 -3.84 3.30
CA LYS A 162 31.59 -2.49 3.26
C LYS A 162 33.11 -2.50 3.09
N ASN A 163 33.79 -3.47 3.70
CA ASN A 163 35.26 -3.59 3.63
C ASN A 163 35.75 -3.92 2.21
N PHE A 164 35.01 -4.76 1.47
CA PHE A 164 35.33 -5.11 0.09
C PHE A 164 35.09 -3.93 -0.86
N LEU A 165 34.00 -3.18 -0.66
CA LEU A 165 33.70 -1.99 -1.44
C LEU A 165 34.75 -0.89 -1.21
N ASN A 166 35.23 -0.73 0.02
CA ASN A 166 36.27 0.23 0.35
C ASN A 166 37.62 -0.13 -0.31
N LYS A 167 38.03 -1.42 -0.29
CA LYS A 167 39.23 -1.89 -1.00
C LYS A 167 39.12 -1.68 -2.53
N LYS A 168 37.98 -2.02 -3.13
CA LYS A 168 37.74 -1.76 -4.57
C LYS A 168 37.81 -0.27 -4.93
N LYS A 169 37.24 0.60 -4.09
CA LYS A 169 37.33 2.06 -4.28
C LYS A 169 38.78 2.54 -4.23
N LEU A 170 39.57 2.06 -3.27
CA LEU A 170 40.98 2.42 -3.11
C LEU A 170 41.79 2.03 -4.35
N ASN A 171 41.65 0.79 -4.81
CA ASN A 171 42.35 0.30 -6.00
C ASN A 171 41.94 1.08 -7.26
N ARG A 172 40.67 1.48 -7.37
CA ARG A 172 40.20 2.28 -8.50
C ARG A 172 40.74 3.72 -8.48
N ILE A 173 40.99 4.28 -7.30
CA ILE A 173 41.66 5.59 -7.15
C ILE A 173 43.13 5.49 -7.56
N GLN A 174 43.82 4.43 -7.14
CA GLN A 174 45.22 4.16 -7.49
C GLN A 174 45.40 3.97 -9.00
N LEU A 175 44.59 3.14 -9.64
CA LEU A 175 44.64 2.95 -11.09
C LEU A 175 44.37 4.23 -11.87
N LYS A 176 43.39 5.05 -11.43
CA LYS A 176 43.11 6.35 -12.05
C LYS A 176 44.26 7.33 -11.89
N THR A 177 44.96 7.33 -10.76
CA THR A 177 46.12 8.21 -10.54
C THR A 177 47.31 7.77 -11.39
N VAL A 178 47.56 6.45 -11.52
CA VAL A 178 48.59 5.92 -12.42
C VAL A 178 48.29 6.28 -13.88
N HIS A 179 47.06 6.03 -14.35
CA HIS A 179 46.67 6.35 -15.71
C HIS A 179 46.76 7.86 -16.00
N PHE A 180 46.29 8.72 -15.08
CA PHE A 180 46.40 10.18 -15.22
C PHE A 180 47.85 10.66 -15.30
N LYS A 181 48.76 10.09 -14.48
CA LYS A 181 50.19 10.38 -14.54
C LYS A 181 50.82 9.95 -15.87
N PHE A 182 50.38 8.81 -16.42
CA PHE A 182 50.85 8.31 -17.71
C PHE A 182 50.35 9.14 -18.90
N THR A 183 49.17 9.77 -18.81
CA THR A 183 48.63 10.62 -19.87
C THR A 183 49.15 12.05 -19.89
N ILE A 184 49.87 12.48 -18.83
CA ILE A 184 50.40 13.85 -18.70
C ILE A 184 51.90 13.92 -19.00
N ASN A 185 52.61 12.80 -18.89
CA ASN A 185 53.98 12.62 -19.38
C ASN A 185 53.95 12.13 -20.83
#